data_AF-A0A285NU59-F1
#
_entry.id   AF-A0A285NU59-F1
#
_cell.length_a   1.000
_cell.length_b   1.000
_cell.length_c   1.000
_cell.angle_alpha   90.00
_cell.angle_beta   90.00
_cell.angle_gamma   90.00
#
_symmetry.space_group_name_H-M   'P 1'
#
loop_
_entity.id
_entity.type
_entity.pdbx_description
1 polymer ?
#
loop_
_entity_poly.entity_id
_entity_poly.type
_entity_poly.pdbx_seq_one_letter_code
_entity_poly.pdbx_strand_id
1 'polypeptide(L)'
;MRLKDIDEKINYLDSIKKYINAMNLLSVNRYRRYYAELSAQYMYFLRLKEVLGTLVYLYKGGLLNLRREEKSMCLILLSTDRGFVGNFNEILVKKVLDFLEKTSLELKRFIILGKRGSEYFKNRGGVEIYTDVFKKDVDWHKAQEIFQSVVEQYMMNYYDVVYVAINRPVVKGVLYAEKTEKEEKAVKRERVQVGEVFYELFKRATPKVPLAIGHITSYRPQVVKIIPPVLEGSYIKDSVMNFEGDEELILKEVLRLYLSFLFKEIFLEHFSAELSARFIKTREIIKSIDRKRSNLSFQRNKIRQEKINNELIDLVNIHMAFKERLFKDVYDASYTLEVSEIFNEENVEYLKERLGIRKVLRRKDITGFRVFSKNSLYDFTIEGFFRLFEW
;
A
#
# COMPACT_ATOMS: atom_id res chain seq x y z
N MET A 1 1.17 -18.47 -25.93
CA MET A 1 0.19 -17.86 -24.99
C MET A 1 -0.89 -17.20 -25.81
N ARG A 2 -2.18 -17.38 -25.51
CA ARG A 2 -3.26 -16.80 -26.33
C ARG A 2 -3.45 -15.32 -25.96
N LEU A 3 -3.92 -14.51 -26.92
CA LEU A 3 -4.18 -13.08 -26.70
C LEU A 3 -5.14 -12.85 -25.52
N LYS A 4 -6.22 -13.66 -25.45
CA LYS A 4 -7.19 -13.67 -24.35
C LYS A 4 -6.52 -13.83 -22.97
N ASP A 5 -5.57 -14.76 -22.84
CA ASP A 5 -4.82 -14.99 -21.59
C ASP A 5 -3.98 -13.75 -21.16
N ILE A 6 -3.61 -12.88 -22.11
CA ILE A 6 -2.86 -11.64 -21.84
C ILE A 6 -3.81 -10.52 -21.42
N ASP A 7 -4.93 -10.35 -22.13
CA ASP A 7 -5.94 -9.34 -21.81
C ASP A 7 -6.59 -9.62 -20.44
N GLU A 8 -6.88 -10.88 -20.10
CA GLU A 8 -7.34 -11.27 -18.76
C GLU A 8 -6.34 -10.87 -17.67
N LYS A 9 -5.04 -11.11 -17.89
CA LYS A 9 -3.98 -10.70 -16.93
C LYS A 9 -3.85 -9.18 -16.81
N ILE A 10 -4.01 -8.43 -17.92
CA ILE A 10 -4.02 -6.96 -17.90
C ILE A 10 -5.20 -6.45 -17.07
N ASN A 11 -6.41 -6.97 -17.32
CA ASN A 11 -7.63 -6.59 -16.59
C ASN A 11 -7.55 -6.93 -15.09
N TYR A 12 -6.92 -8.06 -14.75
CA TYR A 12 -6.67 -8.45 -13.37
C TYR A 12 -5.68 -7.50 -12.67
N LEU A 13 -4.57 -7.15 -13.32
CA LEU A 13 -3.60 -6.18 -12.81
C LEU A 13 -4.23 -4.80 -12.58
N ASP A 14 -5.08 -4.33 -13.49
CA ASP A 14 -5.81 -3.06 -13.34
C ASP A 14 -6.84 -3.09 -12.21
N SER A 15 -7.52 -4.22 -12.01
CA SER A 15 -8.44 -4.43 -10.88
C SER A 15 -7.71 -4.38 -9.54
N ILE A 16 -6.54 -5.04 -9.44
CA ILE A 16 -5.66 -4.92 -8.27
C ILE A 16 -5.23 -3.46 -8.07
N LYS A 17 -4.78 -2.75 -9.12
CA LYS A 17 -4.36 -1.34 -9.02
C LYS A 17 -5.49 -0.44 -8.50
N LYS A 18 -6.73 -0.65 -8.93
CA LYS A 18 -7.92 0.08 -8.42
C LYS A 18 -8.13 -0.16 -6.92
N TYR A 19 -8.16 -1.42 -6.47
CA TYR A 19 -8.30 -1.77 -5.05
C TYR A 19 -7.20 -1.16 -4.19
N ILE A 20 -5.96 -1.26 -4.66
CA ILE A 20 -4.76 -0.70 -4.03
C ILE A 20 -4.84 0.83 -3.90
N ASN A 21 -5.32 1.54 -4.92
CA ASN A 21 -5.52 2.99 -4.87
C ASN A 21 -6.61 3.39 -3.86
N ALA A 22 -7.71 2.63 -3.77
CA ALA A 22 -8.73 2.86 -2.75
C ALA A 22 -8.18 2.67 -1.33
N MET A 23 -7.38 1.61 -1.10
CA MET A 23 -6.71 1.38 0.19
C MET A 23 -5.75 2.53 0.57
N ASN A 24 -5.01 3.08 -0.39
CA ASN A 24 -4.18 4.27 -0.18
C ASN A 24 -5.02 5.48 0.25
N LEU A 25 -6.12 5.76 -0.45
CA LEU A 25 -6.97 6.92 -0.18
C LEU A 25 -7.65 6.82 1.19
N LEU A 26 -8.10 5.63 1.60
CA LEU A 26 -8.59 5.36 2.95
C LEU A 26 -7.49 5.58 4.02
N SER A 27 -6.26 5.15 3.74
CA SER A 27 -5.12 5.36 4.65
C SER A 27 -4.78 6.85 4.79
N VAL A 28 -4.88 7.62 3.70
CA VAL A 28 -4.70 9.09 3.70
C VAL A 28 -5.76 9.80 4.54
N ASN A 29 -7.03 9.44 4.39
CA ASN A 29 -8.11 10.06 5.17
C ASN A 29 -7.99 9.76 6.67
N ARG A 30 -7.60 8.53 7.03
CA ARG A 30 -7.37 8.14 8.44
C ARG A 30 -6.24 8.93 9.08
N TYR A 31 -5.07 8.98 8.44
CA TYR A 31 -3.95 9.77 8.93
C TYR A 31 -4.33 11.25 9.12
N ARG A 32 -5.05 11.85 8.16
CA ARG A 32 -5.54 13.23 8.28
C ARG A 32 -6.44 13.42 9.50
N ARG A 33 -7.35 12.47 9.77
CA ARG A 33 -8.19 12.48 10.97
C ARG A 33 -7.36 12.44 12.25
N TYR A 34 -6.42 11.51 12.37
CA TYR A 34 -5.58 11.37 13.57
C TYR A 34 -4.62 12.54 13.76
N TYR A 35 -4.06 13.07 12.68
CA TYR A 35 -3.23 14.27 12.73
C TYR A 35 -4.04 15.46 13.25
N ALA A 36 -5.27 15.67 12.76
CA ALA A 36 -6.16 16.72 13.26
C ALA A 36 -6.56 16.51 14.74
N GLU A 37 -6.82 15.27 15.14
CA GLU A 37 -7.16 14.91 16.52
C GLU A 37 -6.00 15.20 17.49
N LEU A 38 -4.77 14.78 17.15
CA LEU A 38 -3.56 15.13 17.91
C LEU A 38 -3.34 16.64 17.95
N SER A 39 -3.45 17.31 16.79
CA SER A 39 -3.26 18.77 16.66
C SER A 39 -4.16 19.56 17.62
N ALA A 40 -5.44 19.16 17.72
CA ALA A 40 -6.42 19.84 18.56
C ALA A 40 -6.14 19.66 20.06
N GLN A 41 -5.52 18.55 20.46
CA GLN A 41 -5.27 18.21 21.86
C GLN A 41 -3.84 18.59 22.31
N TYR A 42 -2.94 18.93 21.39
CA TYR A 42 -1.52 19.16 21.68
C TYR A 42 -1.27 20.33 22.65
N MET A 43 -1.94 21.47 22.48
CA MET A 43 -1.79 22.61 23.39
C MET A 43 -2.26 22.29 24.81
N TYR A 44 -3.33 21.49 24.96
CA TYR A 44 -3.79 21.01 26.26
C TYR A 44 -2.75 20.08 26.90
N PHE A 45 -2.18 19.15 26.13
CA PHE A 45 -1.12 18.26 26.61
C PHE A 45 0.13 19.01 27.07
N LEU A 46 0.57 20.06 26.35
CA LEU A 46 1.68 20.91 26.78
C LEU A 46 1.41 21.58 28.13
N ARG A 47 0.23 22.18 28.32
CA ARG A 47 -0.17 22.79 29.61
C ARG A 47 -0.28 21.76 30.73
N LEU A 48 -0.79 20.57 30.43
CA LEU A 48 -0.87 19.47 31.40
C LEU A 48 0.52 18.97 31.82
N LYS A 49 1.48 18.92 30.88
CA LYS A 49 2.90 18.61 31.17
C LYS A 49 3.55 19.68 32.05
N GLU A 50 3.33 20.96 31.74
CA GLU A 50 3.83 22.09 32.55
C GLU A 50 3.30 22.03 33.97
N VAL A 51 1.97 21.91 34.14
CA VAL A 51 1.31 21.80 35.46
C VAL A 51 1.84 20.59 36.22
N LEU A 52 1.89 19.41 35.60
CA LEU A 52 2.42 18.21 36.26
C LEU A 52 3.88 18.38 36.70
N GLY A 53 4.71 19.07 35.89
CA GLY A 53 6.07 19.46 36.28
C GLY A 53 6.08 20.35 37.54
N THR A 54 5.24 21.40 37.56
CA THR A 54 5.04 22.25 38.74
C THR A 54 4.65 21.45 39.97
N LEU A 55 3.66 20.56 39.86
CA LEU A 55 3.20 19.74 41.00
C LEU A 55 4.30 18.79 41.51
N VAL A 56 5.00 18.08 40.61
CA VAL A 56 6.08 17.14 40.98
C VAL A 56 7.30 17.82 41.59
N TYR A 57 7.53 19.10 41.31
CA TYR A 57 8.62 19.87 41.94
C TYR A 57 8.27 20.36 43.35
N LEU A 58 7.03 20.83 43.53
CA LEU A 58 6.57 21.37 44.80
C LEU A 58 6.25 20.25 45.81
N TYR A 59 5.59 19.19 45.36
CA TYR A 59 5.23 18.06 46.19
C TYR A 59 6.45 17.17 46.47
N LYS A 60 6.94 17.21 47.71
CA LYS A 60 8.07 16.40 48.20
C LYS A 60 7.65 15.02 48.75
N GLY A 61 6.36 14.68 48.69
CA GLY A 61 5.83 13.42 49.22
C GLY A 61 6.21 12.19 48.40
N GLY A 62 6.25 11.04 49.06
CA GLY A 62 6.92 9.83 48.56
C GLY A 62 6.09 8.90 47.68
N LEU A 63 4.77 9.08 47.55
CA LEU A 63 3.93 8.12 46.80
C LEU A 63 4.34 8.04 45.32
N LEU A 64 4.62 9.20 44.72
CA LEU A 64 5.18 9.29 43.39
C LEU A 64 6.70 9.35 43.43
N ASN A 65 7.30 8.23 43.81
CA ASN A 65 8.75 8.05 43.89
C ASN A 65 9.40 7.94 42.49
N LEU A 66 9.17 8.96 41.65
CA LEU A 66 9.63 9.14 40.27
C LEU A 66 11.17 9.24 40.16
N ARG A 67 11.87 9.24 41.29
CA ARG A 67 13.32 9.30 41.44
C ARG A 67 13.91 8.04 42.12
N ARG A 68 13.16 6.94 42.17
CA ARG A 68 13.68 5.65 42.65
C ARG A 68 14.77 5.09 41.73
N GLU A 69 15.63 4.24 42.29
CA GLU A 69 16.61 3.48 41.52
C GLU A 69 15.91 2.50 40.58
N GLU A 70 16.34 2.47 39.32
CA GLU A 70 15.66 1.71 38.26
C GLU A 70 16.29 0.32 38.14
N LYS A 71 15.59 -0.71 38.63
CA LYS A 71 16.06 -2.11 38.63
C LYS A 71 15.22 -3.01 37.74
N SER A 72 13.94 -2.72 37.63
CA SER A 72 12.95 -3.54 36.94
C SER A 72 12.13 -2.72 35.93
N MET A 73 11.68 -3.36 34.85
CA MET A 73 10.92 -2.70 33.80
C MET A 73 9.75 -3.50 33.24
N CYS A 74 8.73 -2.76 32.79
CA CYS A 74 7.79 -3.23 31.79
C CYS A 74 8.20 -2.73 30.41
N LEU A 75 8.13 -3.61 29.41
CA LEU A 75 8.28 -3.26 28.00
C LEU A 75 6.96 -3.46 27.26
N ILE A 76 6.57 -2.48 26.45
CA ILE A 76 5.41 -2.53 25.58
C ILE A 76 5.90 -2.43 24.13
N LEU A 77 5.63 -3.43 23.29
CA LEU A 77 5.93 -3.38 21.85
C LEU A 77 4.65 -3.12 21.07
N LEU A 78 4.58 -1.96 20.41
CA LEU A 78 3.55 -1.71 19.41
C LEU A 78 4.00 -2.28 18.06
N SER A 79 3.15 -3.07 17.43
CA SER A 79 3.38 -3.72 16.14
C SER A 79 2.08 -3.79 15.34
N THR A 80 2.14 -4.25 14.10
CA THR A 80 0.97 -4.21 13.20
C THR A 80 0.10 -5.46 13.33
N ASP A 81 -1.23 -5.32 13.29
CA ASP A 81 -2.13 -6.47 13.10
C ASP A 81 -2.19 -6.93 11.64
N ARG A 82 -1.93 -6.01 10.71
CA ARG A 82 -2.03 -6.22 9.26
C ARG A 82 -0.66 -6.23 8.59
N GLY A 83 -0.57 -6.97 7.48
CA GLY A 83 0.59 -6.95 6.59
C GLY A 83 0.63 -5.74 5.67
N PHE A 84 1.39 -5.87 4.57
CA PHE A 84 1.62 -4.84 3.54
C PHE A 84 2.34 -3.57 4.04
N VAL A 85 3.15 -3.69 5.10
CA VAL A 85 3.89 -2.57 5.72
C VAL A 85 5.40 -2.57 5.39
N GLY A 86 5.86 -3.51 4.56
CA GLY A 86 7.30 -3.72 4.32
C GLY A 86 8.00 -4.26 5.57
N ASN A 87 9.24 -3.83 5.80
CA ASN A 87 10.11 -4.24 6.91
C ASN A 87 9.86 -3.50 8.24
N PHE A 88 8.63 -2.98 8.43
CA PHE A 88 8.25 -2.12 9.55
C PHE A 88 8.36 -2.81 10.91
N ASN A 89 7.94 -4.08 10.99
CA ASN A 89 8.00 -4.85 12.23
C ASN A 89 9.42 -5.37 12.47
N GLU A 90 10.09 -5.87 11.43
CA GLU A 90 11.46 -6.40 11.45
C GLU A 90 12.46 -5.38 12.01
N ILE A 91 12.37 -4.13 11.55
CA ILE A 91 13.21 -3.03 12.01
C ILE A 91 12.98 -2.72 13.51
N LEU A 92 11.72 -2.76 13.96
CA LEU A 92 11.36 -2.46 15.35
C LEU A 92 11.71 -3.63 16.30
N VAL A 93 11.46 -4.87 15.88
CA VAL A 93 11.86 -6.10 16.59
C VAL A 93 13.37 -6.12 16.78
N LYS A 94 14.16 -5.83 15.74
CA LYS A 94 15.62 -5.70 15.88
C LYS A 94 15.98 -4.62 16.92
N LYS A 95 15.33 -3.46 16.88
CA LYS A 95 15.60 -2.38 17.84
C LYS A 95 15.23 -2.74 19.28
N VAL A 96 14.24 -3.60 19.49
CA VAL A 96 13.89 -4.19 20.80
C VAL A 96 14.93 -5.20 21.26
N LEU A 97 15.39 -6.10 20.39
CA LEU A 97 16.45 -7.06 20.71
C LEU A 97 17.75 -6.33 21.09
N ASP A 98 18.18 -5.38 20.26
CA ASP A 98 19.33 -4.50 20.52
C ASP A 98 19.22 -3.72 21.85
N PHE A 99 18.00 -3.50 22.37
CA PHE A 99 17.75 -2.81 23.64
C PHE A 99 17.77 -3.78 24.83
N LEU A 100 17.11 -4.94 24.70
CA LEU A 100 17.09 -5.99 25.71
C LEU A 100 18.50 -6.56 25.98
N GLU A 101 19.35 -6.64 24.96
CA GLU A 101 20.76 -7.06 25.11
C GLU A 101 21.65 -6.03 25.83
N LYS A 102 21.24 -4.76 25.89
CA LYS A 102 22.05 -3.65 26.43
C LYS A 102 21.55 -3.10 27.76
N THR A 103 20.31 -3.41 28.12
CA THR A 103 19.73 -2.95 29.39
C THR A 103 20.13 -3.89 30.52
N SER A 104 20.45 -3.34 31.68
CA SER A 104 20.69 -4.09 32.92
C SER A 104 19.42 -4.29 33.76
N LEU A 105 18.27 -3.82 33.25
CA LEU A 105 16.98 -3.86 33.94
C LEU A 105 16.33 -5.24 33.82
N GLU A 106 15.76 -5.73 34.93
CA GLU A 106 14.99 -6.97 34.95
C GLU A 106 13.64 -6.76 34.23
N LEU A 107 13.38 -7.52 33.17
CA LEU A 107 12.12 -7.50 32.44
C LEU A 107 11.03 -8.27 33.22
N LYS A 108 10.22 -7.54 34.01
CA LYS A 108 9.12 -8.13 34.81
C LYS A 108 7.86 -8.40 33.99
N ARG A 109 7.57 -7.57 32.98
CA ARG A 109 6.36 -7.68 32.14
C ARG A 109 6.66 -7.28 30.70
N PHE A 110 6.33 -8.14 29.74
CA PHE A 110 6.45 -7.84 28.30
C PHE A 110 5.10 -7.94 27.61
N ILE A 111 4.60 -6.80 27.12
CA ILE A 111 3.31 -6.68 26.43
C ILE A 111 3.59 -6.47 24.93
N ILE A 112 2.93 -7.24 24.07
CA ILE A 112 2.95 -7.04 22.62
C ILE A 112 1.56 -6.71 22.13
N LEU A 113 1.47 -5.61 21.41
CA LEU A 113 0.26 -5.11 20.76
C LEU A 113 0.41 -5.31 19.26
N GLY A 114 -0.50 -6.07 18.66
CA GLY A 114 -0.51 -6.40 17.25
C GLY A 114 0.02 -7.80 16.93
N LYS A 115 -0.68 -8.48 16.01
CA LYS A 115 -0.38 -9.87 15.61
C LYS A 115 1.04 -10.06 15.06
N ARG A 116 1.58 -9.15 14.24
CA ARG A 116 2.87 -9.35 13.56
C ARG A 116 4.06 -9.32 14.50
N GLY A 117 4.06 -8.47 15.54
CA GLY A 117 5.11 -8.50 16.56
C GLY A 117 5.12 -9.81 17.35
N SER A 118 3.93 -10.36 17.66
CA SER A 118 3.83 -11.59 18.45
C SER A 118 4.44 -12.82 17.77
N GLU A 119 4.45 -12.86 16.43
CA GLU A 119 5.02 -13.97 15.65
C GLU A 119 6.53 -14.16 15.93
N TYR A 120 7.25 -13.10 16.34
CA TYR A 120 8.69 -13.14 16.67
C TYR A 120 8.98 -13.58 18.11
N PHE A 121 8.06 -13.34 19.06
CA PHE A 121 8.33 -13.49 20.49
C PHE A 121 7.50 -14.59 21.17
N LYS A 122 6.48 -15.16 20.50
CA LYS A 122 5.60 -16.23 21.01
C LYS A 122 6.32 -17.42 21.68
N ASN A 123 7.55 -17.73 21.26
CA ASN A 123 8.31 -18.88 21.78
C ASN A 123 9.17 -18.54 23.02
N ARG A 124 9.22 -17.27 23.47
CA ARG A 124 10.12 -16.86 24.57
C ARG A 124 9.54 -17.01 25.99
N GLY A 125 8.23 -17.29 26.11
CA GLY A 125 7.54 -17.35 27.41
C GLY A 125 7.38 -15.98 28.08
N GLY A 126 6.42 -15.85 29.00
CA GLY A 126 6.23 -14.60 29.77
C GLY A 126 5.83 -13.37 28.96
N VAL A 127 5.24 -13.55 27.77
CA VAL A 127 4.80 -12.45 26.89
C VAL A 127 3.29 -12.39 26.81
N GLU A 128 2.70 -11.25 27.16
CA GLU A 128 1.29 -10.97 26.95
C GLU A 128 1.06 -10.48 25.52
N ILE A 129 0.07 -11.05 24.83
CA ILE A 129 -0.19 -10.77 23.42
C ILE A 129 -1.63 -10.28 23.24
N TYR A 130 -1.77 -9.05 22.77
CA TYR A 130 -3.05 -8.41 22.47
C TYR A 130 -3.15 -8.16 20.97
N THR A 131 -4.22 -8.66 20.34
CA THR A 131 -4.42 -8.56 18.89
C THR A 131 -5.68 -7.79 18.53
N ASP A 132 -5.77 -7.40 17.26
CA ASP A 132 -6.83 -6.55 16.72
C ASP A 132 -6.94 -5.18 17.42
N VAL A 133 -5.79 -4.60 17.82
CA VAL A 133 -5.68 -3.25 18.40
C VAL A 133 -5.46 -2.20 17.32
N PHE A 134 -4.81 -2.56 16.22
CA PHE A 134 -4.51 -1.71 15.06
C PHE A 134 -5.19 -2.22 13.77
N LYS A 135 -6.29 -2.99 13.91
CA LYS A 135 -6.91 -3.74 12.80
C LYS A 135 -7.45 -2.83 11.70
N LYS A 136 -8.48 -2.02 11.99
CA LYS A 136 -9.06 -1.07 11.04
C LYS A 136 -8.59 0.33 11.38
N ASP A 137 -8.86 0.73 12.60
CA ASP A 137 -8.47 1.95 13.29
C ASP A 137 -7.95 1.50 14.68
N VAL A 138 -7.45 2.42 15.51
CA VAL A 138 -7.04 2.10 16.89
C VAL A 138 -8.26 1.70 17.73
N ASP A 139 -8.20 0.53 18.37
CA ASP A 139 -9.19 0.09 19.36
C ASP A 139 -8.91 0.77 20.71
N TRP A 140 -9.56 1.91 20.93
CA TRP A 140 -9.36 2.73 22.12
C TRP A 140 -9.79 2.04 23.42
N HIS A 141 -10.77 1.13 23.37
CA HIS A 141 -11.24 0.43 24.55
C HIS A 141 -10.17 -0.52 25.08
N LYS A 142 -9.62 -1.38 24.20
CA LYS A 142 -8.48 -2.25 24.54
C LYS A 142 -7.25 -1.43 24.93
N ALA A 143 -6.92 -0.39 24.17
CA ALA A 143 -5.75 0.44 24.46
C ALA A 143 -5.82 1.07 25.86
N GLN A 144 -7.00 1.52 26.28
CA GLN A 144 -7.25 2.07 27.61
C GLN A 144 -7.20 1.00 28.71
N GLU A 145 -7.76 -0.19 28.49
CA GLU A 145 -7.70 -1.32 29.43
C GLU A 145 -6.24 -1.74 29.73
N ILE A 146 -5.43 -1.91 28.68
CA ILE A 146 -4.01 -2.25 28.79
C ILE A 146 -3.23 -1.11 29.48
N PHE A 147 -3.51 0.14 29.12
CA PHE A 147 -2.91 1.31 29.75
C PHE A 147 -3.21 1.37 31.25
N GLN A 148 -4.46 1.17 31.65
CA GLN A 148 -4.89 1.19 33.04
C GLN A 148 -4.17 0.08 33.84
N SER A 149 -4.13 -1.16 33.31
CA SER A 149 -3.37 -2.27 33.90
C SER A 149 -1.88 -1.97 34.09
N VAL A 150 -1.26 -1.23 33.15
CA VAL A 150 0.15 -0.83 33.25
C VAL A 150 0.36 0.24 34.32
N VAL A 151 -0.49 1.26 34.39
CA VAL A 151 -0.38 2.32 35.41
C VAL A 151 -0.64 1.77 36.81
N GLU A 152 -1.66 0.92 36.98
CA GLU A 152 -1.98 0.31 38.28
C GLU A 152 -0.81 -0.53 38.82
N GLN A 153 -0.19 -1.37 37.99
CA GLN A 153 0.98 -2.16 38.40
C GLN A 153 2.22 -1.31 38.68
N TYR A 154 2.43 -0.22 37.94
CA TYR A 154 3.49 0.74 38.23
C TYR A 154 3.29 1.42 39.60
N MET A 155 2.06 1.85 39.91
CA MET A 155 1.65 2.41 41.21
C MET A 155 1.78 1.40 42.35
N MET A 156 1.56 0.10 42.08
CA MET A 156 1.79 -1.00 43.02
C MET A 156 3.26 -1.41 43.16
N ASN A 157 4.20 -0.70 42.53
CA ASN A 157 5.65 -0.97 42.57
C ASN A 157 6.05 -2.34 42.00
N TYR A 158 5.27 -2.91 41.07
CA TYR A 158 5.62 -4.18 40.41
C TYR A 158 6.78 -4.04 39.41
N TYR A 159 7.00 -2.83 38.87
CA TYR A 159 8.20 -2.46 38.13
C TYR A 159 8.54 -0.97 38.26
N ASP A 160 9.82 -0.63 38.10
CA ASP A 160 10.33 0.73 38.32
C ASP A 160 10.19 1.66 37.11
N VAL A 161 10.16 1.08 35.90
CA VAL A 161 10.20 1.83 34.63
C VAL A 161 9.24 1.21 33.61
N VAL A 162 8.66 2.03 32.74
CA VAL A 162 7.94 1.55 31.54
C VAL A 162 8.58 2.12 30.27
N TYR A 163 8.91 1.21 29.36
CA TYR A 163 9.38 1.52 28.02
C TYR A 163 8.34 1.12 26.96
N VAL A 164 8.20 1.93 25.91
CA VAL A 164 7.42 1.57 24.72
C VAL A 164 8.32 1.54 23.50
N ALA A 165 8.29 0.44 22.76
CA ALA A 165 8.90 0.29 21.45
C ALA A 165 7.88 0.66 20.37
N ILE A 166 8.17 1.72 19.62
CA ILE A 166 7.33 2.24 18.53
C ILE A 166 8.14 2.59 17.28
N ASN A 167 7.47 2.61 16.13
CA ASN A 167 7.94 3.33 14.96
C ASN A 167 7.30 4.73 14.97
N ARG A 168 8.11 5.79 14.88
CA ARG A 168 7.61 7.17 14.69
C ARG A 168 7.64 7.56 13.21
N PRO A 169 6.64 8.31 12.70
CA PRO A 169 6.68 8.81 11.33
C PRO A 169 7.75 9.89 11.19
N VAL A 170 8.47 9.90 10.06
CA VAL A 170 9.49 10.91 9.74
C VAL A 170 9.16 11.57 8.42
N VAL A 171 8.88 12.86 8.48
CA VAL A 171 8.60 13.74 7.35
C VAL A 171 9.94 14.23 6.80
N LYS A 172 10.21 14.04 5.50
CA LYS A 172 11.32 14.75 4.83
C LYS A 172 10.75 15.96 4.11
N GLY A 173 11.42 17.09 4.25
CA GLY A 173 11.08 18.28 3.48
C GLY A 173 9.92 19.08 4.04
N VAL A 174 9.96 19.44 5.33
CA VAL A 174 9.50 20.78 5.73
C VAL A 174 10.55 21.81 5.27
N LEU A 175 10.85 21.79 3.96
CA LEU A 175 11.45 22.92 3.28
C LEU A 175 10.27 23.87 3.07
N TYR A 176 10.10 24.81 4.02
CA TYR A 176 9.35 26.01 3.70
C TYR A 176 9.98 26.61 2.45
N ALA A 177 9.14 26.91 1.45
CA ALA A 177 9.52 27.82 0.40
C ALA A 177 9.57 29.24 0.99
N GLU A 178 10.53 29.49 1.87
CA GLU A 178 10.96 30.84 2.17
C GLU A 178 11.51 31.40 0.86
N LYS A 179 10.70 32.25 0.21
CA LYS A 179 11.27 33.37 -0.55
C LYS A 179 11.94 34.30 0.46
N THR A 180 13.09 33.89 0.97
CA THR A 180 13.98 34.77 1.70
C THR A 180 14.68 35.64 0.67
N GLU A 181 14.23 36.88 0.56
CA GLU A 181 15.19 37.95 0.29
C GLU A 181 16.28 37.90 1.36
N LYS A 182 17.49 38.26 0.94
CA LYS A 182 18.76 38.08 1.65
C LYS A 182 18.66 38.41 3.15
N GLU A 183 19.13 37.49 4.00
CA GLU A 183 20.12 37.82 5.03
C GLU A 183 20.75 36.55 5.64
N GLU A 184 22.06 36.37 5.43
CA GLU A 184 22.85 35.35 6.13
C GLU A 184 23.27 35.85 7.50
N LYS A 185 22.72 35.29 8.59
CA LYS A 185 23.42 35.24 9.88
C LYS A 185 23.28 33.85 10.53
N ALA A 186 24.40 33.37 11.07
CA ALA A 186 24.57 31.99 11.50
C ALA A 186 23.68 31.63 12.71
N VAL A 187 22.69 30.78 12.48
CA VAL A 187 21.94 30.11 13.56
C VAL A 187 22.79 28.95 14.10
N LYS A 188 23.09 28.96 15.40
CA LYS A 188 23.73 27.83 16.09
C LYS A 188 22.89 26.56 15.90
N ARG A 189 23.49 25.50 15.37
CA ARG A 189 22.86 24.18 15.27
C ARG A 189 22.82 23.50 16.64
N GLU A 190 21.80 23.79 17.43
CA GLU A 190 21.48 22.99 18.60
C GLU A 190 21.03 21.58 18.16
N ARG A 191 21.52 20.54 18.84
CA ARG A 191 21.11 19.16 18.61
C ARG A 191 19.77 18.88 19.30
N VAL A 192 18.70 19.31 18.67
CA VAL A 192 17.32 19.03 19.10
C VAL A 192 17.07 17.52 19.19
N GLN A 193 16.47 17.05 20.30
CA GLN A 193 16.04 15.66 20.43
C GLN A 193 14.85 15.38 19.49
N VAL A 194 14.89 14.25 18.79
CA VAL A 194 13.94 13.92 17.71
C VAL A 194 12.60 13.37 18.25
N GLY A 195 11.96 14.18 19.10
CA GLY A 195 10.51 14.19 19.36
C GLY A 195 9.80 15.36 18.65
N GLU A 196 10.55 16.30 18.06
CA GLU A 196 9.99 17.58 17.59
C GLU A 196 9.32 17.56 16.19
N VAL A 197 9.04 16.40 15.58
CA VAL A 197 8.39 16.38 14.24
C VAL A 197 6.98 16.98 14.28
N PHE A 198 6.24 16.77 15.37
CA PHE A 198 5.00 17.52 15.65
C PHE A 198 5.34 18.96 16.06
N TYR A 199 6.21 19.15 17.06
CA TYR A 199 6.54 20.45 17.66
C TYR A 199 7.01 21.54 16.66
N GLU A 200 7.86 21.22 15.68
CA GLU A 200 8.28 22.16 14.61
C GLU A 200 7.09 22.59 13.72
N LEU A 201 6.12 21.71 13.48
CA LEU A 201 4.90 22.02 12.72
C LEU A 201 3.91 22.88 13.53
N PHE A 202 3.87 22.76 14.87
CA PHE A 202 2.95 23.53 15.72
C PHE A 202 3.49 24.89 16.17
N LYS A 203 4.81 25.09 16.22
CA LYS A 203 5.44 26.35 16.67
C LYS A 203 5.07 27.60 15.83
N ARG A 204 4.54 27.44 14.61
CA ARG A 204 4.21 28.53 13.67
C ARG A 204 2.73 28.53 13.23
N ALA A 205 1.82 28.33 14.18
CA ALA A 205 0.38 28.16 14.00
C ALA A 205 -0.31 28.97 12.87
N THR A 206 -0.45 28.35 11.70
CA THR A 206 -1.70 28.38 10.91
C THR A 206 -1.94 26.99 10.32
N PRO A 207 -3.17 26.47 10.33
CA PRO A 207 -3.49 25.13 9.79
C PRO A 207 -3.58 25.17 8.24
N LYS A 208 -2.53 25.67 7.57
CA LYS A 208 -2.42 25.73 6.11
C LYS A 208 -1.38 24.74 5.59
N VAL A 209 -1.78 23.47 5.64
CA VAL A 209 -1.53 22.36 4.70
C VAL A 209 -1.63 21.08 5.52
N PRO A 210 -2.69 20.26 5.37
CA PRO A 210 -2.71 18.94 5.99
C PRO A 210 -1.58 18.12 5.36
N LEU A 211 -0.62 17.67 6.17
CA LEU A 211 0.52 16.88 5.70
C LEU A 211 0.04 15.77 4.78
N ALA A 212 0.37 15.90 3.49
CA ALA A 212 0.12 14.83 2.55
C ALA A 212 1.02 13.66 2.92
N ILE A 213 0.48 12.45 3.09
CA ILE A 213 1.28 11.24 3.32
C ILE A 213 2.35 11.06 2.23
N GLY A 214 2.16 11.64 1.04
CA GLY A 214 3.19 11.76 0.01
C GLY A 214 4.54 12.37 0.45
N HIS A 215 4.58 13.14 1.55
CA HIS A 215 5.79 13.75 2.13
C HIS A 215 6.38 12.93 3.29
N ILE A 216 5.68 11.92 3.79
CA ILE A 216 6.20 11.01 4.81
C ILE A 216 7.02 9.94 4.09
N THR A 217 8.33 10.14 4.08
CA THR A 217 9.26 9.28 3.32
C THR A 217 9.74 8.07 4.10
N SER A 218 9.56 8.07 5.41
CA SER A 218 10.24 7.15 6.31
C SER A 218 9.56 7.07 7.67
N TYR A 219 9.94 6.06 8.45
CA TYR A 219 9.62 5.92 9.86
C TYR A 219 10.92 5.54 10.59
N ARG A 220 10.98 5.77 11.91
CA ARG A 220 12.16 5.48 12.73
C ARG A 220 11.77 4.63 13.94
N PRO A 221 12.39 3.46 14.17
CA PRO A 221 12.17 2.69 15.39
C PRO A 221 12.80 3.42 16.58
N GLN A 222 12.08 3.48 17.69
CA GLN A 222 12.55 4.00 18.96
C GLN A 222 12.03 3.10 20.08
N VAL A 223 12.84 2.93 21.13
CA VAL A 223 12.38 2.46 22.43
C VAL A 223 12.44 3.68 23.33
N VAL A 224 11.29 4.15 23.80
CA VAL A 224 11.15 5.39 24.57
C VAL A 224 10.71 5.05 25.99
N LYS A 225 11.36 5.70 26.97
CA LYS A 225 10.91 5.67 28.36
C LYS A 225 9.71 6.60 28.50
N ILE A 226 8.64 6.11 29.12
CA ILE A 226 7.39 6.86 29.29
C ILE A 226 7.04 7.10 30.76
N ILE A 227 7.49 6.20 31.63
CA ILE A 227 7.27 6.23 33.07
C ILE A 227 8.58 5.82 33.75
N PRO A 228 9.09 6.55 34.76
CA PRO A 228 8.66 7.91 35.14
C PRO A 228 8.82 8.91 33.97
N PRO A 229 7.89 9.86 33.79
CA PRO A 229 7.99 10.86 32.73
C PRO A 229 9.11 11.87 33.01
N VAL A 230 9.78 12.34 31.95
CA VAL A 230 10.75 13.42 32.03
C VAL A 230 10.00 14.76 32.04
N LEU A 231 9.93 15.36 33.24
CA LEU A 231 9.21 16.61 33.49
C LEU A 231 10.20 17.78 33.59
N GLU A 232 10.23 18.61 32.55
CA GLU A 232 10.84 19.92 32.56
C GLU A 232 9.73 20.93 32.86
N GLY A 233 9.80 21.60 34.01
CA GLY A 233 8.87 22.66 34.39
C GLY A 233 9.53 24.03 34.29
N SER A 234 8.74 25.05 33.96
CA SER A 234 9.12 26.45 34.15
C SER A 234 8.71 26.86 35.56
N TYR A 235 9.69 27.03 36.45
CA TYR A 235 9.45 27.40 37.84
C TYR A 235 9.82 28.86 38.09
N ILE A 236 8.88 29.64 38.60
CA ILE A 236 9.22 30.87 39.31
C ILE A 236 9.67 30.42 40.71
N LYS A 237 10.95 30.67 41.01
CA LYS A 237 11.50 30.41 42.35
C LYS A 237 10.65 31.19 43.36
N ASP A 238 10.29 30.54 44.46
CA ASP A 238 9.46 31.09 45.55
C ASP A 238 7.97 31.30 45.22
N SER A 239 7.46 30.67 44.15
CA SER A 239 6.01 30.55 43.91
C SER A 239 5.32 29.66 44.97
N VAL A 240 4.44 30.27 45.76
CA VAL A 240 3.52 29.54 46.65
C VAL A 240 2.31 29.08 45.85
N MET A 241 2.04 27.78 45.83
CA MET A 241 0.88 27.17 45.18
C MET A 241 -0.04 26.63 46.27
N ASN A 242 -1.24 27.20 46.39
CA ASN A 242 -2.24 26.72 47.34
C ASN A 242 -3.04 25.59 46.68
N PHE A 243 -3.07 24.42 47.31
CA PHE A 243 -3.88 23.29 46.86
C PHE A 243 -5.28 23.35 47.49
N GLU A 244 -6.31 23.18 46.67
CA GLU A 244 -7.69 23.03 47.14
C GLU A 244 -8.01 21.53 47.28
N GLY A 245 -7.71 20.97 48.44
CA GLY A 245 -7.91 19.55 48.75
C GLY A 245 -6.60 18.78 48.99
N ASP A 246 -6.67 17.46 48.86
CA ASP A 246 -5.53 16.56 49.06
C ASP A 246 -4.54 16.65 47.89
N GLU A 247 -3.33 17.15 48.18
CA GLU A 247 -2.22 17.31 47.22
C GLU A 247 -1.87 16.00 46.51
N GLU A 248 -1.92 14.88 47.23
CA GLU A 248 -1.53 13.55 46.73
C GLU A 248 -2.58 13.01 45.75
N LEU A 249 -3.87 13.22 46.07
CA LEU A 249 -4.98 12.89 45.20
C LEU A 249 -4.97 13.74 43.92
N ILE A 250 -4.75 15.05 44.04
CA ILE A 250 -4.65 15.98 42.91
C ILE A 250 -3.49 15.56 41.98
N LEU A 251 -2.30 15.33 42.54
CA LEU A 251 -1.12 14.92 41.78
C LEU A 251 -1.36 13.57 41.06
N LYS A 252 -2.00 12.61 41.72
CA LYS A 252 -2.33 11.29 41.15
C LYS A 252 -3.29 11.42 39.96
N GLU A 253 -4.35 12.21 40.06
CA GLU A 253 -5.31 12.40 38.97
C GLU A 253 -4.71 13.22 37.81
N VAL A 254 -3.92 14.26 38.09
CA VAL A 254 -3.21 15.03 37.05
C VAL A 254 -2.20 14.14 36.30
N LEU A 255 -1.46 13.28 37.01
CA LEU A 255 -0.57 12.32 36.39
C LEU A 255 -1.34 11.29 35.55
N ARG A 256 -2.45 10.75 36.06
CA ARG A 256 -3.30 9.79 35.34
C ARG A 256 -3.83 10.39 34.04
N LEU A 257 -4.28 11.64 34.06
CA LEU A 257 -4.66 12.40 32.85
C LEU A 257 -3.47 12.55 31.90
N TYR A 258 -2.31 13.03 32.39
CA TYR A 258 -1.11 13.20 31.57
C TYR A 258 -0.68 11.91 30.87
N LEU A 259 -0.63 10.80 31.62
CA LEU A 259 -0.29 9.49 31.09
C LEU A 259 -1.33 9.01 30.08
N SER A 260 -2.63 9.24 30.31
CA SER A 260 -3.68 8.90 29.34
C SER A 260 -3.49 9.63 28.00
N PHE A 261 -3.13 10.92 28.03
CA PHE A 261 -2.82 11.68 26.81
C PHE A 261 -1.53 11.21 26.15
N LEU A 262 -0.47 10.95 26.93
CA LEU A 262 0.82 10.45 26.41
C LEU A 262 0.66 9.08 25.71
N PHE A 263 -0.10 8.15 26.31
CA PHE A 263 -0.38 6.86 25.67
C PHE A 263 -1.22 7.03 24.40
N LYS A 264 -2.22 7.93 24.40
CA LYS A 264 -3.01 8.25 23.21
C LYS A 264 -2.13 8.80 22.07
N GLU A 265 -1.20 9.71 22.38
CA GLU A 265 -0.21 10.23 21.45
C GLU A 265 0.65 9.10 20.86
N ILE A 266 1.26 8.27 21.71
CA ILE A 266 2.13 7.16 21.32
C ILE A 266 1.42 6.16 20.39
N PHE A 267 0.16 5.80 20.67
CA PHE A 267 -0.63 4.91 19.82
C PHE A 267 -0.94 5.54 18.46
N LEU A 268 -1.29 6.83 18.42
CA LEU A 268 -1.55 7.55 17.18
C LEU A 268 -0.27 7.82 16.38
N GLU A 269 0.86 8.09 17.00
CA GLU A 269 2.17 8.15 16.34
C GLU A 269 2.51 6.82 15.66
N HIS A 270 2.40 5.71 16.40
CA HIS A 270 2.69 4.38 15.88
C HIS A 270 1.78 4.01 14.72
N PHE A 271 0.46 4.19 14.87
CA PHE A 271 -0.49 3.87 13.81
C PHE A 271 -0.33 4.79 12.60
N SER A 272 0.04 6.06 12.81
CA SER A 272 0.40 6.99 11.72
C SER A 272 1.65 6.55 10.96
N ALA A 273 2.66 5.99 11.66
CA ALA A 273 3.82 5.37 11.04
C ALA A 273 3.44 4.09 10.25
N GLU A 274 2.54 3.26 10.78
CA GLU A 274 2.01 2.07 10.07
C GLU A 274 1.33 2.46 8.75
N LEU A 275 0.41 3.45 8.79
CA LEU A 275 -0.29 3.95 7.61
C LEU A 275 0.70 4.51 6.57
N SER A 276 1.75 5.17 7.02
CA SER A 276 2.82 5.70 6.17
C SER A 276 3.67 4.59 5.53
N ALA A 277 4.09 3.59 6.31
CA ALA A 277 4.82 2.42 5.83
C ALA A 277 4.02 1.63 4.78
N ARG A 278 2.71 1.44 5.05
CA ARG A 278 1.76 0.84 4.11
C ARG A 278 1.68 1.66 2.82
N PHE A 279 1.52 2.97 2.90
CA PHE A 279 1.44 3.83 1.71
C PHE A 279 2.72 3.77 0.86
N ILE A 280 3.90 3.84 1.48
CA ILE A 280 5.20 3.68 0.80
C ILE A 280 5.26 2.34 0.06
N LYS A 281 5.00 1.23 0.77
CA LYS A 281 5.03 -0.11 0.16
C LYS A 281 4.01 -0.25 -0.96
N THR A 282 2.85 0.37 -0.80
CA THR A 282 1.78 0.34 -1.79
C THR A 282 2.15 1.12 -3.06
N ARG A 283 2.89 2.24 -2.96
CA ARG A 283 3.44 2.95 -4.13
C ARG A 283 4.47 2.12 -4.91
N GLU A 284 5.30 1.32 -4.22
CA GLU A 284 6.21 0.38 -4.89
C GLU A 284 5.43 -0.69 -5.68
N ILE A 285 4.37 -1.25 -5.06
CA ILE A 285 3.53 -2.26 -5.70
C ILE A 285 2.83 -1.68 -6.94
N ILE A 286 2.29 -0.47 -6.89
CA ILE A 286 1.69 0.20 -8.06
C ILE A 286 2.72 0.35 -9.19
N LYS A 287 3.93 0.84 -8.89
CA LYS A 287 5.01 0.94 -9.90
C LYS A 287 5.39 -0.42 -10.50
N SER A 288 5.37 -1.49 -9.72
CA SER A 288 5.62 -2.85 -10.20
C SER A 288 4.49 -3.36 -11.11
N ILE A 289 3.23 -3.11 -10.73
CA ILE A 289 2.06 -3.42 -11.55
C ILE A 289 2.12 -2.68 -12.89
N ASP A 290 2.43 -1.38 -12.90
CA ASP A 290 2.52 -0.58 -14.12
C ASP A 290 3.60 -1.07 -15.08
N ARG A 291 4.77 -1.46 -14.55
CA ARG A 291 5.83 -2.12 -15.35
C ARG A 291 5.36 -3.44 -15.96
N LYS A 292 4.70 -4.30 -15.16
CA LYS A 292 4.17 -5.59 -15.65
C LYS A 292 3.07 -5.41 -16.69
N ARG A 293 2.14 -4.47 -16.46
CA ARG A 293 1.07 -4.12 -17.41
C ARG A 293 1.65 -3.61 -18.73
N SER A 294 2.65 -2.74 -18.69
CA SER A 294 3.32 -2.24 -19.90
C SER A 294 3.97 -3.37 -20.71
N ASN A 295 4.71 -4.27 -20.06
CA ASN A 295 5.31 -5.43 -20.72
C ASN A 295 4.25 -6.37 -21.34
N LEU A 296 3.17 -6.68 -20.61
CA LEU A 296 2.06 -7.48 -21.15
C LEU A 296 1.37 -6.79 -22.34
N SER A 297 1.21 -5.46 -22.31
CA SER A 297 0.66 -4.69 -23.44
C SER A 297 1.57 -4.76 -24.67
N PHE A 298 2.90 -4.69 -24.47
CA PHE A 298 3.88 -4.87 -25.54
C PHE A 298 3.81 -6.29 -26.13
N GLN A 299 3.80 -7.32 -25.28
CA GLN A 299 3.66 -8.72 -25.71
C GLN A 299 2.35 -8.97 -26.48
N ARG A 300 1.23 -8.40 -26.01
CA ARG A 300 -0.06 -8.46 -26.70
C ARG A 300 0.03 -7.84 -28.09
N ASN A 301 0.60 -6.64 -28.20
CA ASN A 301 0.73 -5.93 -29.47
C ASN A 301 1.62 -6.71 -30.45
N LYS A 302 2.73 -7.29 -29.97
CA LYS A 302 3.61 -8.17 -30.75
C LYS A 302 2.86 -9.40 -31.29
N ILE A 303 2.21 -10.18 -30.42
CA ILE A 303 1.46 -11.39 -30.84
C ILE A 303 0.31 -11.03 -31.80
N ARG A 304 -0.33 -9.87 -31.62
CA ARG A 304 -1.34 -9.38 -32.56
C ARG A 304 -0.74 -9.07 -33.93
N GLN A 305 0.43 -8.43 -33.98
CA GLN A 305 1.14 -8.15 -35.24
C GLN A 305 1.63 -9.44 -35.92
N GLU A 306 2.17 -10.40 -35.17
CA GLU A 306 2.54 -11.73 -35.68
C GLU A 306 1.32 -12.45 -36.27
N LYS A 307 0.15 -12.41 -35.62
CA LYS A 307 -1.09 -12.98 -36.16
C LYS A 307 -1.52 -12.32 -37.47
N ILE A 308 -1.52 -10.98 -37.53
CA ILE A 308 -1.87 -10.23 -38.75
C ILE A 308 -0.87 -10.54 -39.88
N ASN A 309 0.42 -10.62 -39.57
CA ASN A 309 1.46 -10.92 -40.58
C ASN A 309 1.32 -12.34 -41.13
N ASN A 310 0.99 -13.33 -40.29
CA ASN A 310 0.72 -14.68 -40.75
C ASN A 310 -0.54 -14.74 -41.63
N GLU A 311 -1.62 -14.06 -41.23
CA GLU A 311 -2.85 -13.93 -42.04
C GLU A 311 -2.57 -13.27 -43.41
N LEU A 312 -1.70 -12.26 -43.46
CA LEU A 312 -1.27 -11.64 -44.72
C LEU A 312 -0.40 -12.57 -45.58
N ILE A 313 0.52 -13.33 -44.98
CA ILE A 313 1.34 -14.32 -45.69
C ILE A 313 0.44 -15.41 -46.29
N ASP A 314 -0.55 -15.89 -45.55
CA ASP A 314 -1.51 -16.89 -46.04
C ASP A 314 -2.33 -16.34 -47.22
N LEU A 315 -2.83 -15.10 -47.14
CA LEU A 315 -3.52 -14.43 -48.26
C LEU A 315 -2.63 -14.26 -49.49
N VAL A 316 -1.37 -13.87 -49.30
CA VAL A 316 -0.38 -13.71 -50.38
C VAL A 316 -0.03 -15.05 -51.03
N ASN A 317 0.12 -16.11 -50.24
CA ASN A 317 0.35 -17.47 -50.74
C ASN A 317 -0.85 -17.98 -51.55
N ILE A 318 -2.07 -17.73 -51.08
CA ILE A 318 -3.31 -18.03 -51.83
C ILE A 318 -3.30 -17.28 -53.17
N HIS A 319 -3.04 -15.96 -53.17
CA HIS A 319 -2.98 -15.17 -54.40
C HIS A 319 -1.92 -15.67 -55.38
N MET A 320 -0.71 -16.03 -54.90
CA MET A 320 0.34 -16.60 -55.76
C MET A 320 -0.07 -17.95 -56.37
N ALA A 321 -0.71 -18.83 -55.61
CA ALA A 321 -1.24 -20.10 -56.11
C ALA A 321 -2.33 -19.91 -57.18
N PHE A 322 -3.18 -18.88 -57.04
CA PHE A 322 -4.15 -18.48 -58.08
C PHE A 322 -3.44 -17.97 -59.35
N LYS A 323 -2.40 -17.14 -59.20
CA LYS A 323 -1.63 -16.61 -60.33
C LYS A 323 -0.90 -17.72 -61.09
N GLU A 324 -0.31 -18.72 -60.42
CA GLU A 324 0.29 -19.87 -61.11
C GLU A 324 -0.73 -20.73 -61.88
N ARG A 325 -1.97 -20.85 -61.40
CA ARG A 325 -3.05 -21.52 -62.16
C ARG A 325 -3.41 -20.75 -63.43
N LEU A 326 -3.58 -19.43 -63.33
CA LEU A 326 -3.88 -18.56 -64.48
C LEU A 326 -2.85 -18.69 -65.63
N PHE A 327 -1.61 -19.07 -65.34
CA PHE A 327 -0.59 -19.35 -66.37
C PHE A 327 -0.50 -20.81 -66.82
N LYS A 328 -0.98 -21.79 -66.03
CA LYS A 328 -1.05 -23.20 -66.42
C LYS A 328 -2.33 -23.54 -67.20
N ASP A 329 -3.44 -22.87 -66.91
CA ASP A 329 -4.75 -23.15 -67.52
C ASP A 329 -4.92 -22.55 -68.93
N VAL A 330 -3.89 -21.91 -69.49
CA VAL A 330 -3.87 -21.43 -70.90
C VAL A 330 -3.73 -22.60 -71.90
N TYR A 331 -3.32 -23.79 -71.47
CA TYR A 331 -2.93 -24.89 -72.38
C TYR A 331 -3.69 -26.22 -72.25
N ASP A 332 -4.63 -26.39 -71.30
CA ASP A 332 -5.28 -27.70 -71.10
C ASP A 332 -6.82 -27.62 -71.04
N ALA A 333 -7.48 -27.95 -72.16
CA ALA A 333 -8.92 -27.90 -72.34
C ALA A 333 -9.68 -29.10 -71.71
N SER A 334 -9.23 -29.59 -70.55
CA SER A 334 -9.69 -30.84 -69.92
C SER A 334 -10.60 -30.68 -68.70
N TYR A 335 -11.03 -29.45 -68.38
CA TYR A 335 -11.87 -29.16 -67.21
C TYR A 335 -13.37 -29.35 -67.46
N THR A 336 -14.09 -29.80 -66.42
CA THR A 336 -15.56 -29.88 -66.34
C THR A 336 -16.05 -29.08 -65.14
N LEU A 337 -17.09 -28.28 -65.33
CA LEU A 337 -17.77 -27.50 -64.29
C LEU A 337 -19.00 -28.28 -63.79
N GLU A 338 -19.08 -28.56 -62.50
CA GLU A 338 -20.28 -29.10 -61.86
C GLU A 338 -20.95 -28.02 -61.01
N VAL A 339 -22.25 -27.80 -61.23
CA VAL A 339 -23.02 -26.71 -60.61
C VAL A 339 -24.26 -27.27 -59.90
N SER A 340 -24.60 -26.70 -58.74
CA SER A 340 -25.87 -26.99 -58.06
C SER A 340 -27.06 -26.69 -58.97
N GLU A 341 -28.11 -27.52 -58.93
CA GLU A 341 -29.35 -27.27 -59.69
C GLU A 341 -30.02 -25.92 -59.40
N ILE A 342 -29.71 -25.30 -58.24
CA ILE A 342 -30.24 -24.01 -57.78
C ILE A 342 -29.77 -22.83 -58.68
N PHE A 343 -28.72 -23.00 -59.48
CA PHE A 343 -28.22 -21.93 -60.36
C PHE A 343 -29.12 -21.75 -61.61
N ASN A 344 -29.51 -20.51 -61.90
CA ASN A 344 -30.14 -20.13 -63.17
C ASN A 344 -29.15 -20.29 -64.35
N GLU A 345 -29.65 -20.29 -65.58
CA GLU A 345 -28.79 -20.50 -66.76
C GLU A 345 -27.82 -19.33 -67.00
N GLU A 346 -28.24 -18.09 -66.73
CA GLU A 346 -27.43 -16.89 -66.88
C GLU A 346 -26.14 -16.94 -66.04
N ASN A 347 -26.22 -17.34 -64.76
CA ASN A 347 -25.03 -17.51 -63.91
C ASN A 347 -24.14 -18.67 -64.38
N VAL A 348 -24.73 -19.72 -64.98
CA VAL A 348 -23.96 -20.85 -65.53
C VAL A 348 -23.21 -20.43 -66.80
N GLU A 349 -23.82 -19.65 -67.68
CA GLU A 349 -23.17 -19.15 -68.90
C GLU A 349 -22.05 -18.17 -68.57
N TYR A 350 -22.27 -17.25 -67.62
CA TYR A 350 -21.24 -16.37 -67.09
C TYR A 350 -20.03 -17.14 -66.54
N LEU A 351 -20.27 -18.21 -65.77
CA LEU A 351 -19.19 -19.07 -65.24
C LEU A 351 -18.44 -19.83 -66.35
N LYS A 352 -19.13 -20.32 -67.39
CA LYS A 352 -18.48 -20.95 -68.56
C LYS A 352 -17.54 -19.98 -69.25
N GLU A 353 -18.02 -18.79 -69.62
CA GLU A 353 -17.24 -17.80 -70.36
C GLU A 353 -16.03 -17.33 -69.54
N ARG A 354 -16.25 -16.99 -68.26
CA ARG A 354 -15.20 -16.46 -67.39
C ARG A 354 -14.10 -17.47 -67.06
N LEU A 355 -14.43 -18.76 -67.02
CA LEU A 355 -13.50 -19.85 -66.74
C LEU A 355 -12.96 -20.55 -68.00
N GLY A 356 -13.48 -20.22 -69.20
CA GLY A 356 -13.14 -20.88 -70.45
C GLY A 356 -13.63 -22.35 -70.56
N ILE A 357 -14.54 -22.78 -69.69
CA ILE A 357 -14.96 -24.18 -69.56
C ILE A 357 -16.14 -24.48 -70.48
N ARG A 358 -15.98 -25.46 -71.37
CA ARG A 358 -17.04 -25.88 -72.33
C ARG A 358 -18.01 -26.93 -71.80
N LYS A 359 -17.62 -27.74 -70.80
CA LYS A 359 -18.40 -28.88 -70.32
C LYS A 359 -18.99 -28.59 -68.94
N VAL A 360 -20.32 -28.66 -68.83
CA VAL A 360 -21.06 -28.41 -67.59
C VAL A 360 -21.93 -29.60 -67.22
N LEU A 361 -22.06 -29.90 -65.93
CA LEU A 361 -22.94 -30.91 -65.35
C LEU A 361 -23.72 -30.28 -64.19
N ARG A 362 -25.01 -30.63 -64.02
CA ARG A 362 -25.84 -30.18 -62.90
C ARG A 362 -25.97 -31.30 -61.85
N ARG A 363 -25.97 -30.94 -60.57
CA ARG A 363 -26.03 -31.89 -59.43
C ARG A 363 -26.92 -31.39 -58.29
N LYS A 364 -27.56 -32.34 -57.58
CA LYS A 364 -28.43 -32.09 -56.41
C LYS A 364 -27.69 -32.19 -55.07
N ASP A 365 -26.53 -32.83 -55.07
CA ASP A 365 -25.68 -33.16 -53.92
C ASP A 365 -24.70 -32.03 -53.53
N ILE A 366 -24.70 -30.90 -54.24
CA ILE A 366 -23.84 -29.74 -53.96
C ILE A 366 -24.64 -28.45 -53.82
N THR A 367 -24.17 -27.53 -52.97
CA THR A 367 -24.80 -26.21 -52.68
C THR A 367 -24.06 -25.03 -53.34
N GLY A 368 -23.04 -25.32 -54.14
CA GLY A 368 -22.22 -24.33 -54.85
C GLY A 368 -21.84 -24.83 -56.25
N PHE A 369 -20.59 -24.63 -56.64
CA PHE A 369 -20.06 -25.21 -57.87
C PHE A 369 -18.60 -25.65 -57.68
N ARG A 370 -18.18 -26.62 -58.50
CA ARG A 370 -16.84 -27.20 -58.45
C ARG A 370 -16.29 -27.41 -59.85
N VAL A 371 -14.98 -27.27 -60.01
CA VAL A 371 -14.29 -27.46 -61.29
C VAL A 371 -13.35 -28.64 -61.14
N PHE A 372 -13.36 -29.59 -62.08
CA PHE A 372 -12.43 -30.72 -62.04
C PHE A 372 -11.82 -31.05 -63.39
N SER A 373 -10.57 -31.50 -63.36
CA SER A 373 -9.87 -32.18 -64.46
C SER A 373 -9.37 -33.54 -63.96
N LYS A 374 -8.78 -34.37 -64.83
CA LYS A 374 -8.33 -35.74 -64.54
C LYS A 374 -7.51 -35.88 -63.24
N ASN A 375 -6.77 -34.85 -62.85
CA ASN A 375 -5.86 -34.88 -61.69
C ASN A 375 -6.19 -33.87 -60.57
N SER A 376 -7.28 -33.08 -60.65
CA SER A 376 -7.52 -31.96 -59.72
C SER A 376 -9.00 -31.60 -59.49
N LEU A 377 -9.32 -31.21 -58.25
CA LEU A 377 -10.59 -30.67 -57.70
C LEU A 377 -10.25 -30.00 -56.34
N TYR A 378 -10.54 -28.75 -55.97
CA TYR A 378 -11.11 -27.55 -56.61
C TYR A 378 -12.65 -27.38 -56.51
N ASP A 379 -13.15 -27.45 -55.26
CA ASP A 379 -14.52 -27.14 -54.83
C ASP A 379 -14.64 -25.66 -54.37
N PHE A 380 -15.74 -24.96 -54.68
CA PHE A 380 -15.92 -23.54 -54.36
C PHE A 380 -17.29 -23.24 -53.71
N THR A 381 -17.26 -22.51 -52.60
CA THR A 381 -18.47 -21.85 -52.08
C THR A 381 -18.73 -20.54 -52.84
N ILE A 382 -20.00 -20.19 -53.00
CA ILE A 382 -20.42 -18.96 -53.71
C ILE A 382 -19.78 -17.72 -53.08
N GLU A 383 -19.78 -17.63 -51.74
CA GLU A 383 -19.18 -16.52 -51.00
C GLU A 383 -17.65 -16.47 -51.13
N GLY A 384 -16.99 -17.63 -51.23
CA GLY A 384 -15.55 -17.72 -51.49
C GLY A 384 -15.19 -17.26 -52.90
N PHE A 385 -16.02 -17.59 -53.90
CA PHE A 385 -15.83 -17.16 -55.28
C PHE A 385 -15.95 -15.65 -55.47
N PHE A 386 -17.01 -15.01 -54.95
CA PHE A 386 -17.18 -13.56 -55.11
C PHE A 386 -16.01 -12.76 -54.51
N ARG A 387 -15.48 -13.19 -53.35
CA ARG A 387 -14.30 -12.56 -52.71
C ARG A 387 -13.00 -12.72 -53.51
N LEU A 388 -12.91 -13.66 -54.44
CA LEU A 388 -11.70 -13.92 -55.24
C LEU A 388 -11.59 -13.05 -56.50
N PHE A 389 -12.71 -12.45 -56.95
CA PHE A 389 -12.79 -11.73 -58.23
C PHE A 389 -13.10 -10.23 -58.08
N GLU A 390 -12.85 -9.66 -56.89
CA GLU A 390 -13.06 -8.26 -56.51
C GLU A 390 -14.44 -7.69 -56.92
N TRP A 391 -15.46 -8.10 -56.16
CA TRP A 391 -16.75 -7.39 -56.02
C TRP A 391 -16.99 -7.05 -54.54
#